data_AF-A0A959SKN0-F1
#
_entry.id   AF-A0A959SKN0-F1
#
_cell.length_a   1.000
_cell.length_b   1.000
_cell.length_c   1.000
_cell.angle_alpha   90.00
_cell.angle_beta   90.00
_cell.angle_gamma   90.00
#
_symmetry.space_group_name_H-M   'P 1'
#
loop_
_entity.id
_entity.type
_entity.pdbx_description
1 polymer ?
#
loop_
_entity_poly.entity_id
_entity_poly.type
_entity_poly.pdbx_seq_one_letter_code
_entity_poly.pdbx_strand_id
1 'polypeptide(L)'
;MSTIGPQGIQAFITKWEASGAAERANAQLFIAELCDVIGVEHPQPKTPDEHANAYVFEKTIPSVTDTINFIDCYKRGHFVLETKQGADRSTSNALSQQGQEQEAKRKTGHGIRGTKGWDTAMLKAREQAQRYARALPKEEIADGRPPFILVVDVGHSIALYTDWSRMGGEYIPYPDPATYRIPLKDLLRSEVRELLHAVWTDPLTLDPGRRSAKVTRAIADRLAKLARSLEGKHPPEHVA
;
A
#
# COMPACT_ATOMS: atom_id res chain seq x y z
N MET A 1 -1.55 18.32 -11.43
CA MET A 1 -0.54 18.23 -10.36
C MET A 1 0.83 18.17 -11.01
N SER A 2 1.75 19.07 -10.66
CA SER A 2 3.12 19.04 -11.16
C SER A 2 3.83 17.83 -10.55
N THR A 3 4.33 16.92 -11.38
CA THR A 3 5.04 15.72 -10.94
C THR A 3 6.27 16.12 -10.12
N ILE A 4 6.41 15.59 -8.90
CA ILE A 4 7.60 15.83 -8.07
C ILE A 4 8.83 15.25 -8.78
N GLY A 5 9.80 16.11 -9.10
CA GLY A 5 11.07 15.68 -9.70
C GLY A 5 11.99 14.95 -8.71
N PRO A 6 13.08 14.31 -9.18
CA PRO A 6 13.97 13.51 -8.34
C PRO A 6 14.50 14.23 -7.08
N GLN A 7 14.77 15.53 -7.16
CA GLN A 7 15.21 16.32 -6.01
C GLN A 7 14.12 16.44 -4.93
N GLY A 8 12.85 16.60 -5.32
CA GLY A 8 11.75 16.64 -4.37
C GLY A 8 11.50 15.29 -3.71
N ILE A 9 11.68 14.19 -4.46
CA ILE A 9 11.63 12.83 -3.91
C ILE A 9 12.75 12.64 -2.88
N GLN A 10 13.98 13.07 -3.21
CA GLN A 10 15.10 13.00 -2.27
C GLN A 10 14.83 13.84 -1.01
N ALA A 11 14.26 15.03 -1.15
CA ALA A 11 13.89 15.88 -0.01
C ALA A 11 12.83 15.21 0.88
N PHE A 12 11.82 14.57 0.29
CA PHE A 12 10.83 13.76 1.02
C PHE A 12 11.50 12.64 1.82
N ILE A 13 12.39 11.85 1.18
CA ILE A 13 13.10 10.75 1.83
C ILE A 13 13.92 11.28 3.02
N THR A 14 14.76 12.29 2.79
CA THR A 14 15.62 12.87 3.84
C THR A 14 14.82 13.43 5.01
N LYS A 15 13.70 14.11 4.74
CA LYS A 15 12.81 14.63 5.78
C LYS A 15 12.26 13.52 6.67
N TRP A 16 11.75 12.45 6.06
CA TRP A 16 11.01 11.44 6.80
C TRP A 16 11.91 10.37 7.43
N GLU A 17 13.08 10.08 6.86
CA GLU A 17 14.11 9.24 7.52
C GLU A 17 14.61 9.87 8.82
N ALA A 18 14.65 11.21 8.91
CA ALA A 18 15.01 11.91 10.14
C ALA A 18 13.88 11.93 11.20
N SER A 19 12.66 11.51 10.84
CA SER A 19 11.53 11.49 11.75
C SER A 19 11.51 10.20 12.59
N GLY A 20 11.02 10.27 13.83
CA GLY A 20 10.91 9.08 14.67
C GLY A 20 9.94 9.24 15.84
N ALA A 21 9.43 8.10 16.33
CA ALA A 21 8.72 7.94 17.60
C ALA A 21 7.55 8.90 17.89
N ALA A 22 6.85 9.37 16.85
CA ALA A 22 5.70 10.28 16.95
C ALA A 22 4.61 9.96 15.92
N GLU A 23 4.24 8.68 15.82
CA GLU A 23 3.36 8.12 14.78
C GLU A 23 2.12 8.95 14.50
N ARG A 24 1.30 9.20 15.53
CA ARG A 24 0.02 9.92 15.37
C ARG A 24 0.20 11.33 14.83
N ALA A 25 1.31 12.00 15.14
CA ALA A 25 1.59 13.35 14.65
C ALA A 25 2.09 13.35 13.20
N ASN A 26 2.73 12.25 12.77
CA ASN A 26 3.46 12.18 11.51
C ASN A 26 2.68 11.47 10.40
N ALA A 27 1.83 10.49 10.74
CA ALA A 27 1.19 9.58 9.80
C ALA A 27 0.43 10.27 8.67
N GLN A 28 -0.49 11.18 9.01
CA GLN A 28 -1.34 11.84 8.01
C GLN A 28 -0.53 12.74 7.08
N LEU A 29 0.42 13.51 7.63
CA LEU A 29 1.29 14.37 6.84
C LEU A 29 2.23 13.55 5.93
N PHE A 30 2.78 12.44 6.44
CA PHE A 30 3.59 11.51 5.65
C PHE A 30 2.81 10.95 4.45
N ILE A 31 1.57 10.49 4.69
CA ILE A 31 0.74 9.91 3.63
C ILE A 31 0.36 10.98 2.59
N ALA A 32 0.03 12.20 3.01
CA ALA A 32 -0.27 13.29 2.08
C ALA A 32 0.93 13.61 1.17
N GLU A 33 2.12 13.75 1.74
CA GLU A 33 3.34 14.01 0.96
C GLU A 33 3.76 12.80 0.11
N LEU A 34 3.52 11.57 0.57
CA LEU A 34 3.70 10.38 -0.25
C LEU A 34 2.78 10.41 -1.47
N CYS A 35 1.52 10.86 -1.32
CA CYS A 35 0.59 11.00 -2.44
C CYS A 35 1.14 11.97 -3.50
N ASP A 36 1.76 13.07 -3.08
CA ASP A 36 2.44 13.99 -4.03
C ASP A 36 3.62 13.30 -4.75
N VAL A 37 4.43 12.52 -4.01
CA VAL A 37 5.58 11.79 -4.57
C VAL A 37 5.16 10.76 -5.62
N ILE A 38 4.06 10.05 -5.38
CA ILE A 38 3.55 9.04 -6.31
C ILE A 38 2.55 9.62 -7.34
N GLY A 39 2.23 10.91 -7.25
CA GLY A 39 1.42 11.63 -8.24
C GLY A 39 -0.08 11.30 -8.20
N VAL A 40 -0.63 11.08 -7.01
CA VAL A 40 -2.06 10.75 -6.81
C VAL A 40 -2.78 11.80 -5.96
N GLU A 41 -4.11 11.77 -6.01
CA GLU A 41 -4.95 12.61 -5.15
C GLU A 41 -4.71 12.31 -3.66
N HIS A 42 -4.99 13.29 -2.80
CA HIS A 42 -4.89 13.16 -1.34
C HIS A 42 -6.19 12.60 -0.74
N PRO A 43 -6.14 11.99 0.46
CA PRO A 43 -7.35 11.67 1.22
C PRO A 43 -8.22 12.91 1.45
N GLN A 44 -9.53 12.75 1.36
CA GLN A 44 -10.50 13.81 1.56
C GLN A 44 -10.80 14.02 3.05
N PRO A 45 -11.29 15.21 3.43
CA PRO A 45 -11.79 15.45 4.78
C PRO A 45 -12.90 14.45 5.15
N LYS A 46 -12.80 13.86 6.35
CA LYS A 46 -13.83 12.97 6.89
C LYS A 46 -15.12 13.75 7.17
N THR A 47 -16.25 13.19 6.78
CA THR A 47 -17.58 13.76 7.04
C THR A 47 -18.37 12.89 8.02
N PRO A 48 -19.46 13.39 8.62
CA PRO A 48 -20.35 12.59 9.46
C PRO A 48 -21.05 11.45 8.71
N ASP A 49 -21.20 11.54 7.39
CA ASP A 49 -21.74 10.46 6.56
C ASP A 49 -20.65 9.44 6.26
N GLU A 50 -20.67 8.33 7.00
CA GLU A 50 -19.70 7.26 6.81
C GLU A 50 -19.77 6.61 5.42
N HIS A 51 -20.93 6.60 4.76
CA HIS A 51 -21.04 6.05 3.42
C HIS A 51 -20.35 6.95 2.37
N ALA A 52 -20.29 8.26 2.60
CA ALA A 52 -19.58 9.21 1.73
C ALA A 52 -18.04 9.14 1.88
N ASN A 53 -17.54 8.60 2.99
CA ASN A 53 -16.11 8.54 3.32
C ASN A 53 -15.35 7.47 2.51
N ALA A 54 -15.22 7.68 1.19
CA ALA A 54 -14.63 6.75 0.23
C ALA A 54 -13.09 6.79 0.15
N TYR A 55 -12.47 7.93 0.47
CA TYR A 55 -11.02 8.06 0.58
C TYR A 55 -10.68 9.05 1.70
N VAL A 56 -10.40 8.55 2.90
CA VAL A 56 -10.26 9.39 4.11
C VAL A 56 -9.20 8.84 5.06
N PHE A 57 -8.73 9.70 5.96
CA PHE A 57 -8.06 9.26 7.18
C PHE A 57 -9.07 8.85 8.25
N GLU A 58 -8.62 7.99 9.18
CA GLU A 58 -9.39 7.54 10.36
C GLU A 58 -10.80 7.02 9.98
N LYS A 59 -10.90 6.17 8.95
CA LYS A 59 -12.20 5.60 8.52
C LYS A 59 -12.77 4.75 9.65
N THR A 60 -13.99 5.07 10.07
CA THR A 60 -14.66 4.34 11.15
C THR A 60 -15.03 2.94 10.69
N ILE A 61 -14.70 1.95 11.53
CA ILE A 61 -15.17 0.59 11.36
C ILE A 61 -16.34 0.37 12.32
N PRO A 62 -17.50 -0.08 11.82
CA PRO A 62 -18.60 -0.47 12.67
C PRO A 62 -18.14 -1.57 13.63
N SER A 63 -18.32 -1.34 14.93
CA SER A 63 -18.03 -2.35 15.94
C SER A 63 -19.33 -2.96 16.45
N VAL A 64 -19.28 -4.26 16.74
CA VAL A 64 -20.35 -4.97 17.47
C VAL A 64 -20.22 -4.72 18.99
N THR A 65 -19.09 -4.15 19.43
CA THR A 65 -18.83 -3.74 20.81
C THR A 65 -18.79 -2.22 20.93
N ASP A 66 -18.79 -1.69 22.15
CA ASP A 66 -18.68 -0.24 22.41
C ASP A 66 -17.32 0.37 22.00
N THR A 67 -16.35 -0.44 21.56
CA THR A 67 -15.04 0.04 21.10
C THR A 67 -15.09 0.38 19.61
N ILE A 68 -15.08 1.67 19.30
CA ILE A 68 -14.95 2.15 17.92
C ILE A 68 -13.50 2.00 17.47
N ASN A 69 -13.29 1.36 16.32
CA ASN A 69 -11.98 1.23 15.67
C ASN A 69 -11.92 2.10 14.42
N PHE A 70 -10.70 2.52 14.07
CA PHE A 70 -10.44 3.36 12.90
C PHE A 70 -9.33 2.74 12.06
N ILE A 71 -9.47 2.86 10.74
CA ILE A 71 -8.41 2.58 9.77
C ILE A 71 -7.63 3.87 9.58
N ASP A 72 -6.30 3.84 9.71
CA ASP A 72 -5.48 5.05 9.62
C ASP A 72 -5.69 5.78 8.29
N CYS A 73 -5.63 5.06 7.16
CA CYS A 73 -6.03 5.58 5.85
C CYS A 73 -6.77 4.51 5.04
N TYR A 74 -7.91 4.89 4.48
CA TYR A 74 -8.77 3.98 3.74
C TYR A 74 -9.12 4.58 2.39
N LYS A 75 -8.98 3.79 1.32
CA LYS A 75 -9.49 4.11 -0.01
C LYS A 75 -10.36 2.96 -0.52
N ARG A 76 -11.65 3.23 -0.70
CA ARG A 76 -12.68 2.25 -1.12
C ARG A 76 -12.28 1.56 -2.40
N GLY A 77 -12.38 0.22 -2.39
CA GLY A 77 -12.01 -0.61 -3.52
C GLY A 77 -10.50 -0.67 -3.82
N HIS A 78 -9.66 0.00 -3.02
CA HIS A 78 -8.22 0.04 -3.24
C HIS A 78 -7.46 -0.58 -2.08
N PHE A 79 -7.50 0.03 -0.90
CA PHE A 79 -6.72 -0.45 0.24
C PHE A 79 -7.29 -0.07 1.61
N VAL A 80 -6.84 -0.85 2.60
CA VAL A 80 -6.75 -0.47 4.02
C VAL A 80 -5.28 -0.25 4.33
N LEU A 81 -4.93 0.88 4.95
CA LEU A 81 -3.57 1.23 5.32
C LEU A 81 -3.48 1.47 6.82
N GLU A 82 -2.58 0.74 7.48
CA GLU A 82 -2.21 0.92 8.87
C GLU A 82 -0.82 1.54 8.99
N THR A 83 -0.66 2.50 9.88
CA THR A 83 0.61 3.16 10.14
C THR A 83 1.24 2.68 11.43
N LYS A 84 2.55 2.73 11.43
CA LYS A 84 3.45 2.50 12.54
C LYS A 84 4.56 3.55 12.45
N GLN A 85 5.24 3.81 13.56
CA GLN A 85 6.53 4.50 13.52
C GLN A 85 7.51 3.84 14.50
N GLY A 86 8.44 3.07 13.94
CA GLY A 86 9.59 2.56 14.66
C GLY A 86 10.60 3.67 14.98
N ALA A 87 11.51 3.39 15.90
CA ALA A 87 12.68 4.23 16.14
C ALA A 87 13.92 3.59 15.52
N ASP A 88 14.86 4.40 15.05
CA ASP A 88 16.18 3.90 14.69
C ASP A 88 16.96 3.49 15.93
N ARG A 89 17.90 2.57 15.75
CA ARG A 89 18.84 2.23 16.81
C ARG A 89 19.69 3.47 17.08
N SER A 90 19.71 3.89 18.34
CA SER A 90 20.58 4.97 18.77
C SER A 90 22.04 4.61 18.49
N THR A 91 22.76 5.50 17.82
CA THR A 91 24.21 5.39 17.56
C THR A 91 25.03 6.08 18.64
N SER A 92 24.40 6.71 19.64
CA SER A 92 25.12 7.32 20.76
C SER A 92 25.66 6.23 21.69
N ASN A 93 26.97 6.13 21.78
CA ASN A 93 27.61 5.47 22.92
C ASN A 93 27.70 6.48 24.06
N ALA A 94 26.57 6.79 24.70
CA ALA A 94 26.58 7.67 25.85
C ALA A 94 27.41 7.01 26.98
N LEU A 95 28.61 7.53 27.21
CA LEU A 95 29.52 7.04 28.26
C LEU A 95 29.23 7.69 29.63
N SER A 96 28.48 8.79 29.66
CA SER A 96 28.06 9.45 30.89
C SER A 96 26.75 8.86 31.40
N GLN A 97 26.62 8.78 32.73
CA GLN A 97 25.42 8.27 33.39
C GLN A 97 24.16 9.06 33.01
N GLN A 98 24.28 10.40 32.90
CA GLN A 98 23.20 11.27 32.42
C GLN A 98 22.82 10.98 30.95
N GLY A 99 23.79 10.70 30.08
CA GLY A 99 23.52 10.36 28.68
C GLY A 99 22.83 9.00 28.55
N GLN A 100 23.22 8.01 29.36
CA GLN A 100 22.57 6.71 29.42
C GLN A 100 21.13 6.80 29.91
N GLU A 101 20.86 7.63 30.93
CA GLU A 101 19.51 7.87 31.43
C GLU A 101 18.61 8.60 30.41
N GLN A 102 19.17 9.55 29.66
CA GLN A 102 18.44 10.22 28.58
C GLN A 102 18.13 9.27 27.42
N GLU A 103 19.06 8.38 27.08
CA GLU A 103 18.88 7.38 26.04
C GLU A 103 17.84 6.32 26.43
N ALA A 104 17.84 5.88 27.69
CA ALA A 104 16.83 4.97 28.23
C ALA A 104 15.40 5.58 28.26
N LYS A 105 15.30 6.91 28.33
CA LYS A 105 14.02 7.65 28.29
C LYS A 105 13.53 7.94 26.88
N ARG A 106 14.30 7.63 25.82
CA ARG A 106 13.86 7.85 24.44
C ARG A 106 12.65 6.98 24.12
N LYS A 107 11.63 7.60 23.52
CA LYS A 107 10.49 6.88 22.99
C LYS A 107 10.95 6.00 21.83
N THR A 108 10.71 4.70 21.92
CA THR A 108 11.07 3.73 20.88
C THR A 108 9.92 3.46 19.90
N GLY A 109 8.76 4.09 20.11
CA GLY A 109 7.57 3.91 19.26
C GLY A 109 7.18 2.44 19.16
N HIS A 110 7.05 1.93 17.93
CA HIS A 110 6.73 0.53 17.64
C HIS A 110 7.96 -0.39 17.58
N GLY A 111 8.94 -0.11 18.44
CA GLY A 111 10.18 -0.87 18.56
C GLY A 111 11.33 -0.30 17.74
N ILE A 112 12.53 -0.77 18.06
CA ILE A 112 13.75 -0.38 17.34
C ILE A 112 13.79 -1.15 16.02
N ARG A 113 13.91 -0.45 14.89
CA ARG A 113 13.99 -1.05 13.55
C ARG A 113 15.10 -2.10 13.48
N GLY A 114 14.84 -3.19 12.76
CA GLY A 114 15.76 -4.33 12.65
C GLY A 114 15.86 -5.21 13.90
N THR A 115 14.93 -5.08 14.86
CA THR A 115 14.82 -5.98 16.02
C THR A 115 13.56 -6.83 15.93
N LYS A 116 13.55 -7.97 16.64
CA LYS A 116 12.36 -8.83 16.75
C LYS A 116 11.11 -8.09 17.26
N GLY A 117 11.31 -7.08 18.12
CA GLY A 117 10.21 -6.26 18.64
C GLY A 117 9.53 -5.45 17.53
N TRP A 118 10.32 -4.87 16.63
CA TRP A 118 9.81 -4.17 15.45
C TRP A 118 9.13 -5.13 14.47
N ASP A 119 9.73 -6.30 14.20
CA ASP A 119 9.10 -7.31 13.34
C ASP A 119 7.73 -7.74 13.88
N THR A 120 7.64 -7.94 15.20
CA THR A 120 6.39 -8.28 15.88
C THR A 120 5.34 -7.17 15.75
N ALA A 121 5.75 -5.91 15.87
CA ALA A 121 4.85 -4.78 15.71
C ALA A 121 4.32 -4.64 14.28
N MET A 122 5.18 -4.86 13.27
CA MET A 122 4.78 -4.86 11.87
C MET A 122 3.81 -6.01 11.54
N LEU A 123 4.04 -7.20 12.10
CA LEU A 123 3.13 -8.34 11.92
C LEU A 123 1.75 -8.06 12.51
N LYS A 124 1.69 -7.49 13.72
CA LYS A 124 0.43 -7.09 14.36
C LYS A 124 -0.32 -6.03 13.55
N ALA A 125 0.39 -5.06 12.98
CA ALA A 125 -0.20 -4.05 12.11
C ALA A 125 -0.83 -4.68 10.84
N ARG A 126 -0.15 -5.68 10.24
CA ARG A 126 -0.72 -6.44 9.11
C ARG A 126 -2.00 -7.18 9.51
N GLU A 127 -1.98 -7.88 10.64
CA GLU A 127 -3.15 -8.61 11.16
C GLU A 127 -4.32 -7.66 11.47
N GLN A 128 -4.01 -6.47 11.98
CA GLN A 128 -4.98 -5.39 12.21
C GLN A 128 -5.60 -4.91 10.91
N ALA A 129 -4.80 -4.56 9.89
CA ALA A 129 -5.29 -4.15 8.58
C ALA A 129 -6.16 -5.24 7.92
N GLN A 130 -5.76 -6.51 8.02
CA GLN A 130 -6.55 -7.64 7.52
C GLN A 130 -7.90 -7.77 8.24
N ARG A 131 -7.92 -7.63 9.56
CA ARG A 131 -9.17 -7.64 10.36
C ARG A 131 -10.09 -6.50 9.94
N TYR A 132 -9.52 -5.32 9.71
CA TYR A 132 -10.27 -4.14 9.29
C TYR A 132 -10.88 -4.30 7.89
N ALA A 133 -10.11 -4.81 6.92
CA ALA A 133 -10.62 -5.13 5.59
C ALA A 133 -11.81 -6.10 5.65
N ARG A 134 -11.78 -7.10 6.55
CA ARG A 134 -12.89 -8.04 6.75
C ARG A 134 -14.12 -7.41 7.42
N ALA A 135 -13.90 -6.46 8.33
CA ALA A 135 -14.92 -5.82 9.14
C ALA A 135 -15.69 -4.70 8.42
N LEU A 136 -15.24 -4.27 7.23
CA LEU A 136 -16.00 -3.32 6.41
C LEU A 136 -17.42 -3.87 6.12
N PRO A 137 -18.45 -3.00 6.07
CA PRO A 137 -19.79 -3.41 5.63
C PRO A 137 -19.75 -4.16 4.29
N LYS A 138 -20.72 -5.03 4.03
CA LYS A 138 -20.74 -5.81 2.77
C LYS A 138 -21.02 -4.91 1.56
N GLU A 139 -21.88 -3.93 1.78
CA GLU A 139 -22.27 -2.88 0.86
C GLU A 139 -21.18 -1.83 0.60
N GLU A 140 -20.15 -1.77 1.44
CA GLU A 140 -19.05 -0.80 1.30
C GLU A 140 -18.32 -0.99 -0.04
N ILE A 141 -18.23 -2.23 -0.52
CA ILE A 141 -17.62 -2.58 -1.80
C ILE A 141 -18.43 -3.73 -2.42
N ALA A 142 -19.13 -3.45 -3.52
CA ALA A 142 -20.06 -4.38 -4.17
C ALA A 142 -19.45 -5.77 -4.45
N ASP A 143 -18.21 -5.80 -4.95
CA ASP A 143 -17.55 -7.03 -5.40
C ASP A 143 -16.47 -7.54 -4.43
N GLY A 144 -16.70 -7.40 -3.12
CA GLY A 144 -15.86 -8.04 -2.08
C GLY A 144 -15.13 -7.04 -1.19
N ARG A 145 -13.82 -7.23 -1.02
CA ARG A 145 -12.95 -6.45 -0.11
C ARG A 145 -11.91 -5.63 -0.88
N PRO A 146 -11.20 -4.69 -0.23
CA PRO A 146 -10.09 -3.98 -0.85
C PRO A 146 -9.03 -4.99 -1.34
N PRO A 147 -8.49 -4.87 -2.55
CA PRO A 147 -7.48 -5.81 -3.07
C PRO A 147 -6.14 -5.72 -2.33
N PHE A 148 -5.85 -4.60 -1.66
CA PHE A 148 -4.62 -4.41 -0.90
C PHE A 148 -4.85 -4.12 0.58
N ILE A 149 -3.91 -4.57 1.40
CA ILE A 149 -3.62 -3.94 2.69
C ILE A 149 -2.17 -3.44 2.70
N LEU A 150 -1.96 -2.30 3.35
CA LEU A 150 -0.66 -1.66 3.47
C LEU A 150 -0.29 -1.51 4.95
N VAL A 151 0.98 -1.73 5.25
CA VAL A 151 1.56 -1.38 6.54
C VAL A 151 2.71 -0.40 6.30
N VAL A 152 2.57 0.81 6.83
CA VAL A 152 3.56 1.87 6.68
C VAL A 152 4.32 2.04 7.99
N ASP A 153 5.63 1.82 7.99
CA ASP A 153 6.52 2.36 9.02
C ASP A 153 6.97 3.74 8.55
N VAL A 154 6.37 4.78 9.13
CA VAL A 154 6.56 6.19 8.75
C VAL A 154 8.05 6.53 8.78
N GLY A 155 8.56 7.01 7.64
CA GLY A 155 9.97 7.33 7.50
C GLY A 155 10.90 6.14 7.24
N HIS A 156 10.38 4.94 7.02
CA HIS A 156 11.24 3.75 6.80
C HIS A 156 10.80 2.83 5.68
N SER A 157 9.57 2.33 5.70
CA SER A 157 9.12 1.35 4.71
C SER A 157 7.62 1.30 4.50
N ILE A 158 7.22 0.88 3.30
CA ILE A 158 5.83 0.59 2.92
C ILE A 158 5.75 -0.89 2.56
N ALA A 159 5.00 -1.68 3.32
CA ALA A 159 4.78 -3.09 3.04
C ALA A 159 3.43 -3.30 2.33
N LEU A 160 3.43 -4.02 1.22
CA LEU A 160 2.25 -4.32 0.42
C LEU A 160 1.84 -5.78 0.58
N TYR A 161 0.54 -6.00 0.76
CA TYR A 161 -0.05 -7.33 0.74
C TYR A 161 -1.35 -7.32 -0.06
N THR A 162 -1.67 -8.42 -0.72
CA THR A 162 -2.83 -8.50 -1.60
C THR A 162 -3.68 -9.74 -1.36
N ASP A 163 -4.99 -9.59 -1.57
CA ASP A 163 -5.95 -10.68 -1.75
C ASP A 163 -6.68 -10.46 -3.09
N TRP A 164 -6.19 -11.09 -4.16
CA TRP A 164 -6.80 -10.99 -5.49
C TRP A 164 -8.19 -11.63 -5.58
N SER A 165 -8.51 -12.58 -4.69
CA SER A 165 -9.86 -13.14 -4.61
C SER A 165 -10.87 -12.10 -4.10
N ARG A 166 -10.37 -11.10 -3.35
CA ARG A 166 -11.16 -10.06 -2.69
C ARG A 166 -12.21 -10.61 -1.74
N MET A 167 -12.05 -11.84 -1.27
CA MET A 167 -12.95 -12.47 -0.31
C MET A 167 -12.62 -12.06 1.14
N GLY A 168 -11.52 -11.32 1.34
CA GLY A 168 -11.01 -10.98 2.66
C GLY A 168 -10.39 -12.19 3.34
N GLY A 169 -9.83 -13.11 2.55
CA GLY A 169 -9.18 -14.33 3.01
C GLY A 169 -7.82 -14.02 3.61
N GLU A 170 -6.76 -14.45 2.97
CA GLU A 170 -5.40 -14.13 3.39
C GLU A 170 -4.78 -13.07 2.47
N TYR A 171 -4.23 -12.01 3.07
CA TYR A 171 -3.44 -11.03 2.34
C TYR A 171 -1.96 -11.46 2.37
N ILE A 172 -1.45 -11.84 1.21
CA ILE A 172 -0.09 -12.35 1.03
C ILE A 172 0.87 -11.25 0.55
N PRO A 173 2.18 -11.35 0.86
CA PRO A 173 3.19 -10.40 0.38
C PRO A 173 3.12 -10.16 -1.14
N TYR A 174 3.16 -8.89 -1.55
CA TYR A 174 3.17 -8.50 -2.97
C TYR A 174 4.31 -7.51 -3.28
N PRO A 175 5.03 -7.63 -4.40
CA PRO A 175 4.83 -8.61 -5.48
C PRO A 175 5.31 -10.02 -5.12
N ASP A 176 6.22 -10.13 -4.15
CA ASP A 176 6.77 -11.39 -3.67
C ASP A 176 7.24 -11.27 -2.21
N PRO A 177 7.45 -12.40 -1.51
CA PRO A 177 7.88 -12.39 -0.10
C PRO A 177 9.25 -11.76 0.19
N ALA A 178 10.11 -11.58 -0.81
CA ALA A 178 11.43 -10.98 -0.64
C ALA A 178 11.41 -9.45 -0.79
N THR A 179 10.51 -8.91 -1.62
CA THR A 179 10.51 -7.48 -1.98
C THR A 179 9.25 -6.71 -1.55
N TYR A 180 8.29 -7.36 -0.90
CA TYR A 180 7.01 -6.73 -0.50
C TYR A 180 7.14 -5.52 0.42
N ARG A 181 8.26 -5.40 1.15
CA ARG A 181 8.56 -4.26 2.02
C ARG A 181 9.48 -3.30 1.27
N ILE A 182 8.91 -2.22 0.79
CA ILE A 182 9.56 -1.17 0.00
C ILE A 182 10.24 -0.17 0.96
N PRO A 183 11.58 -0.07 0.99
CA PRO A 183 12.27 0.98 1.74
C PRO A 183 12.00 2.36 1.14
N LEU A 184 12.04 3.43 1.95
CA LEU A 184 11.81 4.80 1.44
C LEU A 184 12.76 5.20 0.32
N LYS A 185 14.05 4.85 0.42
CA LYS A 185 15.04 5.12 -0.63
C LYS A 185 14.67 4.55 -2.00
N ASP A 186 13.88 3.47 -2.03
CA ASP A 186 13.45 2.83 -3.27
C ASP A 186 12.40 3.68 -4.01
N LEU A 187 11.82 4.70 -3.37
CA LEU A 187 10.98 5.70 -4.04
C LEU A 187 11.75 6.52 -5.08
N LEU A 188 13.08 6.49 -5.13
CA LEU A 188 13.87 7.08 -6.23
C LEU A 188 13.72 6.30 -7.55
N ARG A 189 13.31 5.03 -7.48
CA ARG A 189 13.08 4.16 -8.63
C ARG A 189 11.68 4.39 -9.20
N SER A 190 11.55 4.60 -10.51
CA SER A 190 10.25 4.93 -11.12
C SER A 190 9.28 3.77 -11.05
N GLU A 191 9.75 2.54 -11.22
CA GLU A 191 8.93 1.34 -11.17
C GLU A 191 8.25 1.14 -9.80
N VAL A 192 8.90 1.57 -8.72
CA VAL A 192 8.33 1.52 -7.36
C VAL A 192 7.22 2.56 -7.21
N ARG A 193 7.44 3.77 -7.73
CA ARG A 193 6.41 4.82 -7.73
C ARG A 193 5.23 4.45 -8.62
N GLU A 194 5.48 3.84 -9.78
CA GLU A 194 4.43 3.34 -10.69
C GLU A 194 3.61 2.23 -10.03
N LEU A 195 4.26 1.32 -9.30
CA LEU A 195 3.57 0.31 -8.50
C LEU A 195 2.65 0.95 -7.46
N LEU A 196 3.16 1.86 -6.63
CA LEU A 196 2.37 2.53 -5.60
C LEU A 196 1.26 3.40 -6.21
N HIS A 197 1.53 4.12 -7.30
CA HIS A 197 0.52 4.85 -8.05
C HIS A 197 -0.61 3.91 -8.50
N ALA A 198 -0.28 2.74 -9.08
CA ALA A 198 -1.28 1.75 -9.48
C ALA A 198 -2.09 1.23 -8.29
N VAL A 199 -1.48 0.97 -7.13
CA VAL A 199 -2.19 0.61 -5.90
C VAL A 199 -3.24 1.67 -5.52
N TRP A 200 -2.92 2.96 -5.70
CA TRP A 200 -3.81 4.08 -5.39
C TRP A 200 -4.87 4.39 -6.44
N THR A 201 -4.70 3.96 -7.70
CA THR A 201 -5.51 4.45 -8.82
C THR A 201 -6.27 3.36 -9.56
N ASP A 202 -5.65 2.22 -9.83
CA ASP A 202 -6.26 1.07 -10.47
C ASP A 202 -5.58 -0.24 -10.03
N PRO A 203 -5.78 -0.66 -8.77
CA PRO A 203 -5.03 -1.75 -8.16
C PRO A 203 -5.29 -3.10 -8.84
N LEU A 204 -6.44 -3.27 -9.49
CA LEU A 204 -6.77 -4.53 -10.15
C LEU A 204 -6.00 -4.72 -11.46
N THR A 205 -5.33 -3.67 -11.97
CA THR A 205 -4.35 -3.84 -13.06
C THR A 205 -3.10 -4.58 -12.62
N LEU A 206 -2.83 -4.71 -11.31
CA LEU A 206 -1.68 -5.42 -10.76
C LEU A 206 -1.92 -6.93 -10.60
N ASP A 207 -3.17 -7.38 -10.75
CA ASP A 207 -3.56 -8.80 -10.67
C ASP A 207 -2.96 -9.61 -11.84
N PRO A 208 -2.04 -10.57 -11.55
CA PRO A 208 -1.43 -11.42 -12.58
C PRO A 208 -2.45 -12.23 -13.38
N GLY A 209 -3.55 -12.67 -12.77
CA GLY A 209 -4.62 -13.43 -13.42
C GLY A 209 -5.34 -12.59 -14.47
N ARG A 210 -5.69 -11.35 -14.14
CA ARG A 210 -6.29 -10.39 -15.09
C ARG A 210 -5.33 -10.02 -16.21
N ARG A 211 -4.04 -9.81 -15.91
CA ARG A 211 -3.02 -9.54 -16.92
C ARG A 211 -2.90 -10.68 -17.91
N SER A 212 -2.81 -11.91 -17.42
CA SER A 212 -2.71 -13.12 -18.24
C SER A 212 -3.94 -13.29 -19.13
N ALA A 213 -5.14 -13.14 -18.57
CA ALA A 213 -6.39 -13.22 -19.35
C ALA A 213 -6.47 -12.16 -20.45
N LYS A 214 -6.03 -10.92 -20.18
CA LYS A 214 -5.97 -9.84 -21.18
C LYS A 214 -5.00 -10.15 -22.32
N VAL A 215 -3.82 -10.68 -22.00
CA VAL A 215 -2.83 -11.11 -23.00
C VAL A 215 -3.40 -12.25 -23.86
N THR A 216 -3.99 -13.27 -23.24
CA THR A 216 -4.63 -14.39 -23.96
C THR A 216 -5.71 -13.90 -24.92
N ARG A 217 -6.58 -12.97 -24.48
CA ARG A 217 -7.62 -12.39 -25.33
C ARG A 217 -7.03 -11.62 -26.51
N ALA A 218 -5.99 -10.82 -26.28
CA ALA A 218 -5.32 -10.06 -27.34
C ALA A 218 -4.65 -10.97 -28.38
N ILE A 219 -4.05 -12.09 -27.94
CA ILE A 219 -3.49 -13.11 -28.84
C ILE A 219 -4.60 -13.76 -29.66
N ALA A 220 -5.70 -14.18 -29.02
CA ALA A 220 -6.84 -14.77 -29.72
C ALA A 220 -7.43 -13.82 -30.78
N ASP A 221 -7.60 -12.53 -30.45
CA ASP A 221 -8.09 -11.52 -31.39
C ASP A 221 -7.13 -11.34 -32.58
N ARG A 222 -5.81 -11.37 -32.34
CA ARG A 222 -4.80 -11.26 -33.40
C ARG A 222 -4.79 -12.50 -34.31
N LEU A 223 -4.90 -13.70 -33.73
CA LEU A 223 -5.02 -14.94 -34.48
C LEU A 223 -6.29 -14.97 -35.33
N ALA A 224 -7.43 -14.56 -34.78
CA ALA A 224 -8.69 -14.47 -35.51
C ALA A 224 -8.63 -13.47 -36.68
N LYS A 225 -7.95 -12.32 -36.49
CA LYS A 225 -7.71 -11.36 -37.58
C LYS A 225 -6.79 -11.94 -38.66
N LEU A 226 -5.76 -12.68 -38.28
CA LEU A 226 -4.84 -13.32 -39.21
C LEU A 226 -5.55 -14.41 -40.02
N ALA A 227 -6.33 -15.27 -39.37
CA ALA A 227 -7.11 -16.33 -40.03
C ALA A 227 -8.03 -15.77 -41.11
N ARG A 228 -8.83 -14.72 -40.78
CA ARG A 228 -9.68 -14.03 -41.77
C ARG A 228 -8.90 -13.42 -42.93
N SER A 229 -7.67 -12.95 -42.68
CA SER A 229 -6.81 -12.40 -43.74
C SER A 229 -6.21 -13.47 -44.65
N LEU A 230 -6.12 -14.72 -44.19
CA LEU A 230 -5.59 -15.85 -44.96
C LEU A 230 -6.69 -16.54 -45.78
N GLU A 231 -7.91 -16.63 -45.24
CA GLU A 231 -9.08 -17.17 -45.95
C GLU A 231 -9.42 -16.40 -47.25
N GLY A 232 -9.10 -15.10 -47.31
CA GLY A 232 -9.32 -14.28 -48.51
C GLY A 232 -8.30 -14.50 -49.65
N LYS A 233 -7.32 -15.40 -49.53
CA LYS A 233 -6.21 -15.55 -50.49
C LYS A 233 -6.07 -16.92 -51.17
N HIS A 234 -6.94 -17.89 -50.90
CA HIS A 234 -6.87 -19.20 -51.55
C HIS A 234 -8.19 -19.57 -52.23
N PRO A 235 -8.25 -19.62 -53.58
CA PRO A 235 -9.38 -20.23 -54.26
C PRO A 235 -9.39 -21.74 -53.98
N PRO A 236 -10.56 -22.38 -53.84
CA PRO A 236 -10.64 -23.81 -53.62
C PRO A 236 -10.07 -24.55 -54.84
N GLU A 237 -9.03 -25.37 -54.62
CA GLU A 237 -8.60 -26.34 -55.62
C GLU A 237 -9.70 -27.39 -55.76
N HIS A 238 -10.31 -27.45 -56.94
CA HIS A 238 -11.20 -28.54 -57.33
C HIS A 238 -10.36 -29.81 -57.50
N VAL A 239 -10.47 -30.74 -56.56
CA VAL A 239 -9.95 -32.09 -56.72
C VAL A 239 -10.93 -32.86 -57.61
N ALA A 240 -10.48 -33.22 -58.81
CA ALA A 240 -11.18 -34.06 -59.78
C ALA A 240 -10.90 -35.54 -59.54
#